data_AF-A0A3N1VI63-F1
#
_entry.id   AF-A0A3N1VI63-F1
#
_cell.length_a   1.000
_cell.length_b   1.000
_cell.length_c   1.000
_cell.angle_alpha   90.00
_cell.angle_beta   90.00
_cell.angle_gamma   90.00
#
_symmetry.space_group_name_H-M   'P 1'
#
loop_
_entity.id
_entity.type
_entity.pdbx_description
1 polymer ?
#
loop_
_entity_poly.entity_id
_entity_poly.type
_entity_poly.pdbx_seq_one_letter_code
_entity_poly.pdbx_strand_id
1 'polypeptide(L)'
;MAVIGNPARGAAALVLACSVLFGAPAVAGAAPVRPADACVAGENLGEIANNFISRCRKGSIRQVFPGEHLGDTLGFVRGCGLKSCNTAWKLLNDNRFKK
;
A
#
# COMPACT_ATOMS: atom_id res chain seq x y z
N MET A 1 54.04 -21.94 13.61
CA MET A 1 54.43 -22.21 15.02
C MET A 1 53.61 -21.30 15.90
N ALA A 2 52.89 -21.89 16.86
CA ALA A 2 51.98 -21.22 17.76
C ALA A 2 52.73 -20.35 18.78
N VAL A 3 52.18 -19.19 19.12
CA VAL A 3 52.48 -18.49 20.38
C VAL A 3 51.16 -18.18 21.07
N ILE A 4 50.99 -18.89 22.17
CA ILE A 4 49.91 -18.81 23.14
C ILE A 4 50.29 -17.67 24.09
N GLY A 5 49.36 -16.77 24.37
CA GLY A 5 49.61 -15.68 25.33
C GLY A 5 48.32 -15.04 25.78
N ASN A 6 47.64 -15.67 26.72
CA ASN A 6 46.61 -15.02 27.53
C ASN A 6 47.26 -14.57 28.83
N PRO A 7 47.08 -13.30 29.25
CA PRO A 7 47.01 -13.06 30.67
C PRO A 7 45.91 -12.07 31.08
N ALA A 8 45.43 -12.37 32.28
CA ALA A 8 45.03 -11.43 33.31
C ALA A 8 43.63 -10.82 33.24
N ARG A 9 42.76 -11.47 34.03
CA ARG A 9 41.80 -10.82 34.93
C ARG A 9 42.38 -9.52 35.52
N GLY A 10 41.71 -8.41 35.28
CA GLY A 10 41.93 -7.13 35.96
C GLY A 10 40.59 -6.47 36.23
N ALA A 11 40.26 -6.33 37.50
CA ALA A 11 39.09 -5.62 38.00
C ALA A 11 39.25 -4.10 37.81
N ALA A 12 38.17 -3.39 37.49
CA ALA A 12 37.81 -2.11 38.12
C ALA A 12 36.52 -1.56 37.50
N ALA A 13 35.64 -1.13 38.38
CA ALA A 13 34.31 -0.62 38.11
C ALA A 13 34.30 0.65 37.25
N LEU A 14 33.29 0.75 36.39
CA LEU A 14 32.84 2.04 35.87
C LEU A 14 31.32 2.08 35.99
N VAL A 15 30.86 2.68 37.08
CA VAL A 15 29.48 3.10 37.27
C VAL A 15 29.21 4.19 36.25
N LEU A 16 28.28 3.98 35.31
CA LEU A 16 27.76 5.08 34.51
C LEU A 16 26.23 4.97 34.35
N ALA A 17 25.59 5.90 35.07
CA ALA A 17 24.37 6.61 34.73
C ALA A 17 23.04 5.82 34.58
N CYS A 18 22.19 6.03 35.59
CA CYS A 18 20.73 6.01 35.49
C CYS A 18 20.24 6.59 34.16
N SER A 19 19.76 5.72 33.27
CA SER A 19 18.95 6.14 32.14
C SER A 19 17.49 6.06 32.59
N VAL A 20 16.94 7.23 32.87
CA VAL A 20 15.55 7.51 33.19
C VAL A 20 14.57 6.78 32.27
N LEU A 21 13.55 6.21 32.91
CA LEU A 21 12.31 5.74 32.31
C LEU A 21 11.74 6.78 31.34
N PHE A 22 11.74 6.45 30.06
CA PHE A 22 10.79 7.01 29.10
C PHE A 22 10.07 5.86 28.43
N GLY A 23 8.82 5.68 28.84
CA GLY A 23 7.88 4.83 28.13
C GLY A 23 7.60 5.40 26.73
N ALA A 24 7.35 4.50 25.79
CA ALA A 24 6.49 4.76 24.66
C ALA A 24 5.66 3.49 24.40
N PRO A 25 4.36 3.64 24.12
CA PRO A 25 3.37 2.57 24.18
C PRO A 25 3.54 1.59 23.02
N ALA A 26 2.98 0.40 23.21
CA ALA A 26 2.65 -0.52 22.14
C ALA A 26 1.91 0.24 21.03
N VAL A 27 2.61 0.57 19.95
CA VAL A 27 1.95 0.81 18.69
C VAL A 27 1.49 -0.57 18.24
N ALA A 28 0.25 -0.87 18.62
CA ALA A 28 -0.59 -1.79 17.89
C ALA A 28 -0.24 -1.62 16.42
N GLY A 29 0.15 -2.73 15.78
CA GLY A 29 0.20 -2.79 14.33
C GLY A 29 -1.19 -2.45 13.83
N ALA A 30 -1.44 -1.17 13.61
CA ALA A 30 -2.43 -0.70 12.69
C ALA A 30 -1.97 -1.29 11.37
N ALA A 31 -2.49 -2.47 11.05
CA ALA A 31 -2.62 -2.88 9.66
C ALA A 31 -3.09 -1.62 8.95
N PRO A 32 -2.37 -1.12 7.92
CA PRO A 32 -2.83 0.04 7.20
C PRO A 32 -4.26 -0.29 6.83
N VAL A 33 -5.21 0.53 7.30
CA VAL A 33 -6.60 0.46 6.89
C VAL A 33 -6.51 0.67 5.39
N ARG A 34 -6.38 -0.42 4.63
CA ARG A 34 -6.40 -0.39 3.19
C ARG A 34 -7.76 0.24 2.95
N PRO A 35 -7.85 1.43 2.34
CA PRO A 35 -9.15 2.05 2.12
C PRO A 35 -9.79 1.31 0.94
N ALA A 36 -10.04 0.02 1.11
CA ALA A 36 -10.85 -0.79 0.22
C ALA A 36 -12.26 -0.18 0.17
N ASP A 37 -12.70 0.56 1.20
CA ASP A 37 -13.95 1.31 1.20
C ASP A 37 -13.89 2.66 0.46
N ALA A 38 -12.70 3.18 0.13
CA ALA A 38 -12.63 4.40 -0.66
C ALA A 38 -12.88 4.06 -2.13
N CYS A 39 -14.07 4.43 -2.63
CA CYS A 39 -14.43 4.32 -4.04
C CYS A 39 -13.75 5.36 -4.94
N VAL A 40 -12.43 5.48 -4.78
CA VAL A 40 -11.55 6.38 -5.52
C VAL A 40 -10.56 5.51 -6.29
N ALA A 41 -10.57 5.61 -7.63
CA ALA A 41 -9.74 4.79 -8.49
C ALA A 41 -8.24 5.04 -8.25
N GLY A 42 -7.86 6.26 -7.87
CA GLY A 42 -6.50 6.66 -7.53
C GLY A 42 -5.93 5.96 -6.28
N GLU A 43 -6.77 5.53 -5.35
CA GLU A 43 -6.38 4.86 -4.12
C GLU A 43 -6.32 3.33 -4.27
N ASN A 44 -6.88 2.79 -5.36
CA ASN A 44 -7.02 1.36 -5.61
C ASN A 44 -6.24 0.89 -6.87
N LEU A 45 -5.07 1.49 -7.14
CA LEU A 45 -4.28 1.20 -8.35
C LEU A 45 -3.91 -0.28 -8.52
N GLY A 46 -3.80 -1.04 -7.43
CA GLY A 46 -3.53 -2.47 -7.44
C GLY A 46 -4.76 -3.35 -7.68
N GLU A 47 -5.96 -2.79 -7.73
CA GLU A 47 -7.20 -3.55 -7.91
C GLU A 47 -7.54 -3.73 -9.40
N ILE A 48 -8.15 -4.87 -9.73
CA ILE A 48 -8.68 -5.15 -11.07
C ILE A 48 -9.87 -4.23 -11.34
N ALA A 49 -9.92 -3.62 -12.52
CA ALA A 49 -10.99 -2.69 -12.90
C ALA A 49 -12.38 -3.30 -12.73
N ASN A 50 -12.57 -4.57 -13.13
CA ASN A 50 -13.83 -5.27 -12.95
C ASN A 50 -14.26 -5.45 -11.48
N ASN A 51 -13.31 -5.68 -10.57
CA ASN A 51 -13.60 -5.80 -9.13
C ASN A 51 -14.00 -4.43 -8.56
N PHE A 52 -13.20 -3.41 -8.85
CA PHE A 52 -13.50 -2.03 -8.46
C PHE A 52 -14.87 -1.57 -8.99
N ILE A 53 -15.19 -1.88 -10.25
CA ILE A 53 -16.50 -1.57 -10.84
C ILE A 53 -17.61 -2.27 -10.06
N SER A 54 -17.48 -3.55 -9.75
CA SER A 54 -18.51 -4.32 -9.04
C SER A 54 -18.81 -3.75 -7.64
N ARG A 55 -17.75 -3.30 -6.94
CA ARG A 55 -17.83 -2.76 -5.58
C ARG A 55 -18.35 -1.32 -5.57
N CYS A 56 -17.73 -0.45 -6.38
CA CYS A 56 -17.86 1.00 -6.25
C CYS A 56 -18.65 1.68 -7.37
N ARG A 57 -18.89 1.01 -8.50
CA ARG A 57 -19.57 1.60 -9.66
C ARG A 57 -20.84 0.84 -10.05
N LYS A 58 -21.76 1.53 -10.70
CA LYS A 58 -22.95 0.91 -11.29
C LYS A 58 -22.52 0.00 -12.43
N GLY A 59 -23.12 -1.19 -12.53
CA GLY A 59 -22.84 -2.14 -13.61
C GLY A 59 -23.11 -1.58 -15.01
N SER A 60 -23.89 -0.51 -15.13
CA SER A 60 -24.11 0.23 -16.39
C SER A 60 -22.83 0.80 -16.99
N ILE A 61 -21.77 1.01 -16.19
CA ILE A 61 -20.47 1.42 -16.72
C ILE A 61 -19.90 0.37 -17.67
N ARG A 62 -20.18 -0.93 -17.48
CA ARG A 62 -19.67 -2.02 -18.35
C ARG A 62 -20.17 -1.93 -19.80
N GLN A 63 -21.23 -1.17 -20.07
CA GLN A 63 -21.75 -0.93 -21.42
C GLN A 63 -20.91 0.08 -22.20
N VAL A 64 -20.25 1.01 -21.49
CA VAL A 64 -19.44 2.09 -22.08
C VAL A 64 -17.95 1.95 -21.78
N PHE A 65 -17.60 1.11 -20.80
CA PHE A 65 -16.23 0.84 -20.41
C PHE A 65 -15.56 -0.04 -21.47
N PRO A 66 -14.33 0.29 -21.90
CA PRO A 66 -13.59 -0.53 -22.85
C PRO A 66 -13.31 -1.91 -22.24
N GLY A 67 -13.96 -2.93 -22.79
CA GLY A 67 -13.96 -4.30 -22.24
C GLY A 67 -12.57 -4.94 -22.15
N GLU A 68 -11.65 -4.53 -23.03
CA GLU A 68 -10.24 -4.93 -23.03
C GLU A 68 -9.53 -4.63 -21.70
N HIS A 69 -9.96 -3.57 -20.99
CA HIS A 69 -9.35 -3.15 -19.72
C HIS A 69 -10.07 -3.64 -18.48
N LEU A 70 -11.13 -4.48 -18.61
CA LEU A 70 -11.85 -5.00 -17.45
C LEU A 70 -10.98 -5.97 -16.62
N GLY A 71 -10.10 -6.71 -17.28
CA GLY A 71 -9.15 -7.61 -16.63
C GLY A 71 -7.87 -6.92 -16.13
N ASP A 72 -7.67 -5.66 -16.51
CA ASP A 72 -6.45 -4.92 -16.16
C ASP A 72 -6.55 -4.29 -14.77
N THR A 73 -5.38 -4.00 -14.19
CA THR A 73 -5.30 -3.22 -12.95
C THR A 73 -5.56 -1.74 -13.21
N LEU A 74 -6.12 -1.04 -12.22
CA LEU A 74 -6.34 0.40 -12.31
C LEU A 74 -5.04 1.18 -12.55
N GLY A 75 -3.92 0.69 -12.00
CA GLY A 75 -2.58 1.23 -12.24
C GLY A 75 -2.16 1.09 -13.71
N PHE A 76 -2.44 -0.05 -14.35
CA PHE A 76 -2.21 -0.23 -15.78
C PHE A 76 -3.06 0.75 -16.59
N VAL A 77 -4.37 0.81 -16.32
CA VAL A 77 -5.31 1.72 -17.00
C VAL A 77 -4.89 3.19 -16.88
N ARG A 78 -4.28 3.59 -15.76
CA ARG A 78 -3.73 4.93 -15.57
C ARG A 78 -2.43 5.16 -16.35
N GLY A 79 -1.60 4.14 -16.52
CA GLY A 79 -0.24 4.22 -17.08
C GLY A 79 -0.11 3.87 -18.57
N CYS A 80 -1.07 3.18 -19.18
CA CYS A 80 -0.92 2.66 -20.55
C CYS A 80 -0.98 3.73 -21.66
N GLY A 81 -1.41 4.96 -21.38
CA GLY A 81 -1.32 6.09 -22.33
C GLY A 81 -2.21 5.99 -23.57
N LEU A 82 -2.94 4.89 -23.78
CA LEU A 82 -3.87 4.72 -24.90
C LEU A 82 -5.14 5.57 -24.70
N LYS A 83 -5.86 5.85 -25.80
CA LYS A 83 -7.16 6.54 -25.72
C LYS A 83 -8.20 5.74 -24.93
N SER A 84 -8.22 4.42 -25.09
CA SER A 84 -9.09 3.52 -24.32
C SER A 84 -8.76 3.56 -22.83
N CYS A 85 -7.48 3.50 -22.46
CA CYS A 85 -7.00 3.68 -21.09
C CYS A 85 -7.45 4.99 -20.44
N ASN A 86 -7.25 6.11 -21.13
CA ASN A 86 -7.67 7.42 -20.65
C ASN A 86 -9.21 7.52 -20.51
N THR A 87 -9.94 6.87 -21.41
CA THR A 87 -11.42 6.82 -21.37
C THR A 87 -11.89 5.97 -20.20
N ALA A 88 -11.31 4.78 -20.01
CA ALA A 88 -11.54 3.93 -18.86
C ALA A 88 -11.27 4.67 -17.55
N TRP A 89 -10.12 5.34 -17.44
CA TRP A 89 -9.76 6.13 -16.26
C TRP A 89 -10.76 7.24 -15.96
N LYS A 90 -11.23 7.96 -17.00
CA LYS A 90 -12.28 8.97 -16.85
C LYS A 90 -13.58 8.37 -16.35
N LEU A 91 -14.05 7.27 -16.97
CA LEU A 91 -15.29 6.59 -16.58
C LEU A 91 -15.22 6.06 -15.14
N LEU A 92 -14.06 5.56 -14.71
CA LEU A 92 -13.83 5.10 -13.33
C LEU A 92 -13.86 6.20 -12.28
N ASN A 93 -13.65 7.45 -12.68
CA ASN A 93 -13.75 8.63 -11.80
C ASN A 93 -15.04 9.43 -12.04
N ASP A 94 -15.87 9.03 -13.01
CA ASP A 94 -17.11 9.71 -13.35
C ASP A 94 -18.17 9.46 -12.26
N ASN A 95 -18.73 10.56 -11.73
CA ASN A 95 -19.76 10.53 -10.70
C ASN A 95 -21.09 9.93 -11.19
N ARG A 96 -21.33 9.91 -12.50
CA ARG A 96 -22.55 9.33 -13.10
C ARG A 96 -22.69 7.83 -12.84
N PHE A 97 -21.56 7.14 -12.69
CA PHE A 97 -21.53 5.70 -12.43
C PHE A 97 -21.22 5.38 -10.96
N LYS A 98 -21.15 6.38 -10.07
CA LYS A 98 -21.00 6.13 -8.63
C LYS A 98 -22.27 5.43 -8.10
N LYS A 99 -22.07 4.50 -7.17
CA LYS A 99 -23.18 3.89 -6.42
C LYS A 99 -23.70 4.82 -5.33
#